data_AF-A0A498AYB1-F1
#
_entry.id   AF-A0A498AYB1-F1
#
_cell.length_a   1.000
_cell.length_b   1.000
_cell.length_c   1.000
_cell.angle_alpha   90.00
_cell.angle_beta   90.00
_cell.angle_gamma   90.00
#
_symmetry.space_group_name_H-M   'P 1'
#
loop_
_entity.id
_entity.type
_entity.pdbx_description
1 polymer ?
#
loop_
_entity_poly.entity_id
_entity_poly.type
_entity_poly.pdbx_seq_one_letter_code
_entity_poly.pdbx_strand_id
1 'polypeptide(L)'
;MREENTVFSRRNLLWAAGGGAAAAIFTALVTELDDRLTSPAQAIRDDRAVEAAKREEARRKAPLSLNAYYYDRSDEAKIWLAVAPLTAEVRQRLGTPAFAEIATERGIDAVVSTSDKHPYRLLTRVRLSVVGQWAAPVFVTQIRARVLRRSAPLPHAYVFQQSQGDGEPLKIGFDLDEPDSVARVIGPDKRLGGAYVDDRSLTLAPGEPITIDVQAQTDRSYHEWVIDLDLDLDGEKRVVTVDHDGQPFRSTSLARHYQDRYYFSMAKMGLVYDGPGPFEPLI
;
A
#
# COMPACT_ATOMS: atom_id res chain seq x y z
N MET A 1 14.55 59.70 45.14
CA MET A 1 15.46 60.33 44.15
C MET A 1 15.68 59.29 43.05
N ARG A 2 15.13 59.54 41.86
CA ARG A 2 15.27 58.86 40.55
C ARG A 2 15.03 57.34 40.41
N GLU A 3 14.03 57.03 39.58
CA GLU A 3 13.97 56.07 38.44
C GLU A 3 15.13 55.06 38.31
N GLU A 4 14.94 53.80 37.95
CA GLU A 4 14.24 53.34 36.74
C GLU A 4 13.94 51.82 36.81
N ASN A 5 12.86 51.43 36.15
CA ASN A 5 12.39 50.05 35.91
C ASN A 5 13.22 49.34 34.84
N THR A 6 13.08 48.00 34.79
CA THR A 6 13.22 47.01 33.68
C THR A 6 14.20 45.88 34.03
N VAL A 7 14.06 44.61 33.63
CA VAL A 7 13.11 43.82 32.84
C VAL A 7 13.49 42.34 33.08
N PHE A 8 12.50 41.45 33.02
CA PHE A 8 12.67 39.99 33.05
C PHE A 8 13.47 39.46 31.85
N SER A 9 14.43 38.59 32.15
CA SER A 9 15.39 37.94 31.24
C SER A 9 14.80 36.71 30.55
N ARG A 10 15.08 36.53 29.24
CA ARG A 10 15.43 35.24 28.60
C ARG A 10 16.31 35.44 27.35
N ARG A 11 17.56 34.94 27.47
CA ARG A 11 18.48 34.38 26.45
C ARG A 11 19.37 35.30 25.59
N ASN A 12 20.65 35.35 25.98
CA ASN A 12 21.85 35.59 25.15
C ASN A 12 22.02 34.47 24.10
N LEU A 13 22.32 34.73 22.81
CA LEU A 13 23.61 35.14 22.17
C LEU A 13 24.75 34.13 22.43
N LEU A 14 25.66 33.69 21.53
CA LEU A 14 25.99 33.91 20.11
C LEU A 14 27.01 32.80 19.70
N TRP A 15 26.95 32.39 18.43
CA TRP A 15 27.99 32.14 17.40
C TRP A 15 29.44 31.69 17.69
N ALA A 16 29.85 30.70 16.87
CA ALA A 16 31.04 30.74 15.99
C ALA A 16 30.72 29.89 14.73
N ALA A 17 30.35 30.49 13.58
CA ALA A 17 31.20 30.90 12.46
C ALA A 17 32.02 29.75 11.81
N GLY A 18 31.64 29.35 10.59
CA GLY A 18 32.50 28.53 9.73
C GLY A 18 31.85 27.80 8.55
N GLY A 19 31.33 28.53 7.55
CA GLY A 19 31.45 28.14 6.14
C GLY A 19 30.35 27.28 5.49
N GLY A 20 29.68 27.85 4.49
CA GLY A 20 29.21 27.08 3.32
C GLY A 20 27.75 27.24 2.87
N ALA A 21 27.41 28.44 2.36
CA ALA A 21 26.44 28.75 1.27
C ALA A 21 25.23 27.80 1.03
N ALA A 22 23.99 28.22 1.36
CA ALA A 22 23.07 29.02 0.53
C ALA A 22 22.45 28.20 -0.64
N ALA A 23 21.14 28.04 -0.76
CA ALA A 23 20.11 29.05 -1.03
C ALA A 23 18.72 28.35 -1.03
N ALA A 24 17.54 28.97 -0.96
CA ALA A 24 17.01 30.28 -0.61
C ALA A 24 15.48 30.12 -0.71
N ILE A 25 14.74 30.43 0.35
CA ILE A 25 13.75 31.52 0.39
C ILE A 25 12.51 31.30 -0.51
N PHE A 26 11.42 30.89 0.16
CA PHE A 26 10.05 31.20 -0.26
C PHE A 26 9.87 32.72 -0.27
N THR A 27 9.79 33.36 -1.44
CA THR A 27 9.17 34.68 -1.58
C THR A 27 8.59 34.83 -2.97
N ALA A 28 7.27 34.71 -3.07
CA ALA A 28 6.52 35.22 -4.21
C ALA A 28 6.45 36.74 -4.06
N LEU A 29 7.31 37.45 -4.78
CA LEU A 29 7.19 38.89 -4.96
C LEU A 29 6.26 39.12 -6.15
N VAL A 30 4.96 39.30 -5.90
CA VAL A 30 4.03 39.87 -6.87
C VAL A 30 4.08 41.38 -6.66
N THR A 31 4.91 42.07 -7.43
CA THR A 31 4.82 43.52 -7.60
C THR A 31 4.08 43.82 -8.91
N GLU A 32 2.98 44.52 -8.72
CA GLU A 32 1.98 44.99 -9.68
C GLU A 32 2.50 46.14 -10.54
N LEU A 33 2.18 46.12 -11.85
CA LEU A 33 1.81 47.25 -12.72
C LEU A 33 1.67 46.76 -14.18
N ASP A 34 0.45 46.67 -14.70
CA ASP A 34 -0.15 47.72 -15.54
C ASP A 34 -1.37 47.16 -16.31
N ASP A 35 -2.55 47.67 -15.96
CA ASP A 35 -3.81 47.44 -16.66
C ASP A 35 -3.77 48.19 -18.00
N ARG A 36 -3.29 47.56 -19.08
CA ARG A 36 -3.52 48.01 -20.48
C ARG A 36 -3.10 46.97 -21.53
N LEU A 37 -4.10 46.43 -22.24
CA LEU A 37 -4.00 45.75 -23.54
C LEU A 37 -3.09 44.51 -23.60
N THR A 38 -3.36 43.48 -22.79
CA THR A 38 -2.95 42.13 -23.19
C THR A 38 -3.79 41.73 -24.40
N SER A 39 -3.23 41.87 -25.61
CA SER A 39 -3.87 41.31 -26.80
C SER A 39 -4.11 39.80 -26.59
N PRO A 40 -5.16 39.21 -27.20
CA PRO A 40 -5.40 37.78 -27.11
C PRO A 40 -4.15 36.95 -27.44
N ALA A 41 -3.29 37.44 -28.35
CA ALA A 41 -2.06 36.78 -28.73
C ALA A 41 -0.98 36.75 -27.64
N GLN A 42 -0.90 37.79 -26.79
CA GLN A 42 0.08 37.85 -25.70
C GLN A 42 -0.33 36.94 -24.54
N ALA A 43 -1.61 36.96 -24.16
CA ALA A 43 -2.17 36.03 -23.17
C ALA A 43 -1.99 34.56 -23.60
N ILE A 44 -2.25 34.25 -24.88
CA ILE A 44 -2.02 32.90 -25.43
C ILE A 44 -0.53 32.49 -25.38
N ARG A 45 0.39 33.44 -25.56
CA ARG A 45 1.84 33.16 -25.53
C ARG A 45 2.31 32.88 -24.11
N ASP A 46 1.81 33.64 -23.14
CA ASP A 46 2.15 33.48 -21.73
C ASP A 46 1.55 32.17 -21.18
N ASP A 47 0.31 31.83 -21.54
CA ASP A 47 -0.31 30.53 -21.21
C ASP A 47 0.51 29.35 -21.75
N ARG A 48 0.99 29.42 -23.00
CA ARG A 48 1.86 28.38 -23.57
C ARG A 48 3.19 28.26 -22.86
N ALA A 49 3.79 29.37 -22.44
CA ALA A 49 5.04 29.38 -21.71
C ALA A 49 4.88 28.77 -20.31
N VAL A 50 3.77 29.09 -19.63
CA VAL A 50 3.40 28.50 -18.33
C VAL A 50 3.16 27.00 -18.47
N GLU A 51 2.41 26.55 -19.47
CA GLU A 51 2.16 25.13 -19.70
C GLU A 51 3.43 24.36 -20.09
N ALA A 52 4.33 24.97 -20.86
CA ALA A 52 5.64 24.38 -21.17
C ALA A 52 6.51 24.23 -19.91
N ALA A 53 6.55 25.26 -19.05
CA ALA A 53 7.29 25.22 -17.79
C ALA A 53 6.73 24.16 -16.82
N LYS A 54 5.39 24.07 -16.69
CA LYS A 54 4.72 23.01 -15.91
C LYS A 54 5.06 21.61 -16.42
N ARG A 55 5.09 21.42 -17.75
CA ARG A 55 5.49 20.15 -18.38
C ARG A 55 6.93 19.79 -18.08
N GLU A 56 7.84 20.76 -18.15
CA GLU A 56 9.25 20.53 -17.86
C GLU A 56 9.50 20.22 -16.38
N GLU A 57 8.78 20.89 -15.47
CA GLU A 57 8.83 20.58 -14.05
C GLU A 57 8.25 19.20 -13.74
N ALA A 58 7.11 18.83 -14.35
CA ALA A 58 6.51 17.50 -14.21
C ALA A 58 7.46 16.40 -14.69
N ARG A 59 8.22 16.63 -15.77
CA ARG A 59 9.26 15.72 -16.26
C ARG A 59 10.36 15.40 -15.26
N ARG A 60 10.61 16.31 -14.31
CA ARG A 60 11.62 16.12 -13.25
C ARG A 60 11.07 15.41 -12.01
N LYS A 61 9.74 15.29 -11.89
CA LYS A 61 9.06 14.62 -10.77
C LYS A 61 8.65 13.19 -11.16
N ALA A 62 8.33 12.38 -10.15
CA ALA A 62 7.69 11.10 -10.40
C ALA A 62 6.33 11.34 -11.09
N PRO A 63 5.95 10.52 -12.09
CA PRO A 63 4.69 10.73 -12.81
C PRO A 63 3.45 10.46 -11.96
N LEU A 64 3.61 9.69 -10.88
CA LEU A 64 2.56 9.27 -9.96
C LEU A 64 3.01 9.48 -8.51
N SER A 65 2.10 9.93 -7.67
CA SER A 65 2.19 9.78 -6.22
C SER A 65 1.51 8.47 -5.83
N LEU A 66 2.18 7.64 -5.03
CA LEU A 66 1.70 6.30 -4.71
C LEU A 66 1.79 6.07 -3.20
N ASN A 67 0.75 5.46 -2.66
CA ASN A 67 0.74 4.91 -1.32
C ASN A 67 0.04 3.55 -1.33
N ALA A 68 0.59 2.56 -0.64
CA ALA A 68 -0.01 1.24 -0.58
C ALA A 68 0.14 0.64 0.82
N TYR A 69 -0.94 0.03 1.29
CA TYR A 69 -1.00 -0.54 2.62
C TYR A 69 -1.89 -1.77 2.64
N TYR A 70 -1.61 -2.68 3.58
CA TYR A 70 -2.49 -3.80 3.87
C TYR A 70 -3.86 -3.28 4.26
N TYR A 71 -4.87 -3.73 3.56
CA TYR A 71 -6.24 -3.29 3.77
C TYR A 71 -7.08 -4.44 4.28
N ASP A 72 -7.72 -4.21 5.41
CA ASP A 72 -8.49 -5.22 6.09
C ASP A 72 -9.94 -4.75 6.28
N ARG A 73 -10.89 -5.66 6.04
CA ARG A 73 -12.31 -5.40 6.31
C ARG A 73 -12.70 -6.10 7.59
N SER A 74 -13.46 -5.41 8.44
CA SER A 74 -13.83 -5.93 9.76
C SER A 74 -14.76 -7.15 9.71
N ASP A 75 -15.44 -7.39 8.59
CA ASP A 75 -16.46 -8.41 8.42
C ASP A 75 -15.92 -9.78 7.98
N GLU A 76 -14.64 -9.89 7.60
CA GLU A 76 -14.11 -11.12 7.00
C GLU A 76 -13.40 -12.05 7.97
N ALA A 77 -13.44 -13.35 7.64
CA ALA A 77 -12.66 -14.35 8.35
C ALA A 77 -11.17 -14.12 8.08
N LYS A 78 -10.37 -14.07 9.15
CA LYS A 78 -8.94 -13.76 9.07
C LYS A 78 -8.13 -14.86 9.71
N ILE A 79 -6.94 -15.02 9.17
CA ILE A 79 -5.91 -15.84 9.78
C ILE A 79 -4.65 -14.99 9.87
N TRP A 80 -4.06 -14.95 11.05
CA TRP A 80 -2.72 -14.43 11.25
C TRP A 80 -1.74 -15.58 11.26
N LEU A 81 -0.64 -15.45 10.51
CA LEU A 81 0.36 -16.50 10.31
C LEU A 81 1.74 -15.99 10.75
N ALA A 82 2.37 -16.67 11.71
CA ALA A 82 3.65 -16.23 12.25
C ALA A 82 4.80 -16.43 11.25
N VAL A 83 5.67 -15.43 11.09
CA VAL A 83 6.87 -15.55 10.24
C VAL A 83 8.04 -16.27 10.92
N ALA A 84 7.94 -16.52 12.22
CA ALA A 84 8.91 -17.22 13.04
C ALA A 84 8.21 -17.96 14.20
N PRO A 85 8.88 -18.92 14.87
CA PRO A 85 8.32 -19.57 16.05
C PRO A 85 7.91 -18.56 17.13
N LEU A 86 6.76 -18.80 17.78
CA LEU A 86 6.24 -17.88 18.79
C LEU A 86 7.08 -17.91 20.07
N THR A 87 7.58 -16.75 20.46
CA THR A 87 8.22 -16.55 21.77
C THR A 87 7.16 -16.58 22.89
N ALA A 88 7.60 -16.82 24.13
CA ALA A 88 6.70 -16.80 25.28
C ALA A 88 5.96 -15.46 25.43
N GLU A 89 6.64 -14.35 25.13
CA GLU A 89 6.06 -13.01 25.15
C GLU A 89 4.91 -12.87 24.14
N VAL A 90 5.12 -13.30 22.89
CA VAL A 90 4.07 -13.23 21.86
C VAL A 90 2.87 -14.08 22.26
N ARG A 91 3.11 -15.29 22.78
CA ARG A 91 2.05 -16.20 23.25
C ARG A 91 1.19 -15.58 24.34
N GLN A 92 1.80 -14.84 25.28
CA GLN A 92 1.06 -14.18 26.36
C GLN A 92 0.19 -13.02 25.86
N ARG A 93 0.57 -12.39 24.74
CA ARG A 93 -0.17 -11.27 24.15
C ARG A 93 -1.27 -11.72 23.19
N LEU A 94 -1.23 -12.96 22.68
CA LEU A 94 -2.26 -13.48 21.76
C LEU A 94 -3.67 -13.25 22.29
N GLY A 95 -4.54 -12.69 21.45
CA GLY A 95 -5.95 -12.44 21.80
C GLY A 95 -6.17 -11.23 22.70
N THR A 96 -5.11 -10.48 23.04
CA THR A 96 -5.19 -9.19 23.73
C THR A 96 -5.09 -8.04 22.73
N PRO A 97 -5.57 -6.82 23.07
CA PRO A 97 -5.37 -5.64 22.22
C PRO A 97 -3.90 -5.36 21.88
N ALA A 98 -2.98 -5.67 22.80
CA ALA A 98 -1.54 -5.49 22.62
C ALA A 98 -0.92 -6.42 21.57
N PHE A 99 -1.65 -7.45 21.11
CA PHE A 99 -1.20 -8.30 20.00
C PHE A 99 -1.15 -7.54 18.68
N ALA A 100 -2.14 -6.68 18.43
CA ALA A 100 -2.25 -5.95 17.16
C ALA A 100 -1.01 -5.07 16.88
N GLU A 101 -0.38 -4.55 17.94
CA GLU A 101 0.82 -3.71 17.86
C GLU A 101 2.07 -4.46 17.34
N ILE A 102 2.13 -5.78 17.52
CA ILE A 102 3.29 -6.61 17.14
C ILE A 102 2.96 -7.63 16.03
N ALA A 103 1.68 -7.80 15.71
CA ALA A 103 1.19 -8.80 14.77
C ALA A 103 1.73 -8.55 13.34
N THR A 104 1.75 -7.29 12.90
CA THR A 104 2.19 -6.90 11.55
C THR A 104 3.68 -7.16 11.31
N GLU A 105 4.53 -6.93 12.31
CA GLU A 105 5.97 -7.21 12.20
C GLU A 105 6.26 -8.72 12.24
N ARG A 106 5.51 -9.45 13.06
CA ARG A 106 5.80 -10.86 13.42
C ARG A 106 4.96 -11.87 12.65
N GLY A 107 4.08 -11.43 11.77
CA GLY A 107 3.23 -12.32 11.00
C GLY A 107 2.63 -11.68 9.75
N ILE A 108 1.75 -12.44 9.12
CA ILE A 108 0.98 -12.05 7.96
C ILE A 108 -0.48 -12.21 8.31
N ASP A 109 -1.23 -11.11 8.20
CA ASP A 109 -2.68 -11.14 8.18
C ASP A 109 -3.15 -11.50 6.78
N ALA A 110 -3.94 -12.56 6.69
CA ALA A 110 -4.56 -13.01 5.46
C ALA A 110 -6.06 -13.22 5.66
N VAL A 111 -6.83 -12.89 4.63
CA VAL A 111 -8.26 -13.18 4.60
C VAL A 111 -8.44 -14.63 4.15
N VAL A 112 -9.26 -15.38 4.88
CA VAL A 112 -9.65 -16.74 4.51
C VAL A 112 -10.88 -16.64 3.62
N SER A 113 -10.71 -16.98 2.35
CA SER A 113 -11.81 -17.11 1.39
C SER A 113 -12.12 -18.57 1.14
N THR A 114 -13.41 -18.88 1.15
CA THR A 114 -13.95 -20.20 0.83
C THR A 114 -14.53 -20.18 -0.58
N SER A 115 -14.29 -21.23 -1.35
CA SER A 115 -14.94 -21.50 -2.63
C SER A 115 -15.06 -23.01 -2.82
N ASP A 116 -15.99 -23.46 -3.68
CA ASP A 116 -16.22 -24.89 -3.94
C ASP A 116 -14.96 -25.67 -4.35
N LYS A 117 -13.99 -24.99 -4.99
CA LYS A 117 -12.74 -25.62 -5.47
C LYS A 117 -11.55 -25.44 -4.51
N HIS A 118 -11.58 -24.39 -3.70
CA HIS A 118 -10.53 -24.09 -2.71
C HIS A 118 -11.22 -23.76 -1.39
N PRO A 119 -11.42 -24.77 -0.53
CA PRO A 119 -12.20 -24.59 0.68
C PRO A 119 -11.55 -23.60 1.64
N TYR A 120 -10.22 -23.42 1.55
CA TYR A 120 -9.46 -22.46 2.35
C TYR A 120 -8.34 -21.84 1.51
N ARG A 121 -8.64 -20.73 0.84
CA ARG A 121 -7.64 -19.92 0.15
C ARG A 121 -7.31 -18.69 0.98
N LEU A 122 -6.01 -18.38 1.06
CA LEU A 122 -5.54 -17.17 1.71
C LEU A 122 -5.40 -16.05 0.70
N LEU A 123 -5.95 -14.91 1.06
CA LEU A 123 -5.95 -13.70 0.25
C LEU A 123 -5.21 -12.61 1.00
N THR A 124 -4.25 -11.99 0.34
CA THR A 124 -3.62 -10.76 0.81
C THR A 124 -4.31 -9.58 0.15
N ARG A 125 -4.74 -8.62 0.97
CA ARG A 125 -5.46 -7.43 0.50
C ARG A 125 -4.60 -6.19 0.66
N VAL A 126 -4.48 -5.46 -0.43
CA VAL A 126 -3.73 -4.21 -0.49
C VAL A 126 -4.63 -3.15 -1.08
N ARG A 127 -4.65 -1.98 -0.45
CA ARG A 127 -5.25 -0.79 -1.04
C ARG A 127 -4.15 0.11 -1.56
N LEU A 128 -4.25 0.42 -2.85
CA LEU A 128 -3.35 1.32 -3.55
C LEU A 128 -4.07 2.65 -3.78
N SER A 129 -3.48 3.74 -3.30
CA SER A 129 -3.90 5.11 -3.62
C SER A 129 -2.91 5.71 -4.62
N VAL A 130 -3.43 6.12 -5.77
CA VAL A 130 -2.65 6.68 -6.89
C VAL A 130 -3.13 8.08 -7.19
N VAL A 131 -2.19 9.02 -7.35
CA VAL A 131 -2.51 10.38 -7.84
C VAL A 131 -1.62 10.70 -9.04
N GLY A 132 -2.23 11.13 -10.15
CA GLY A 132 -1.50 11.60 -11.32
C GLY A 132 -0.74 12.89 -11.01
N GLN A 133 0.59 12.89 -11.13
CA GLN A 133 1.45 14.07 -10.95
C GLN A 133 2.02 14.60 -12.27
N TRP A 134 1.68 13.95 -13.38
CA TRP A 134 2.13 14.33 -14.71
C TRP A 134 1.31 15.48 -15.29
N ALA A 135 1.92 16.28 -16.17
CA ALA A 135 1.26 17.41 -16.83
C ALA A 135 0.25 16.99 -17.91
N ALA A 136 0.28 15.72 -18.32
CA ALA A 136 -0.66 15.11 -19.26
C ALA A 136 -1.25 13.83 -18.65
N PRO A 137 -2.34 13.28 -19.21
CA PRO A 137 -2.88 12.00 -18.75
C PRO A 137 -1.82 10.90 -18.76
N VAL A 138 -1.79 10.10 -17.70
CA VAL A 138 -0.91 8.92 -17.59
C VAL A 138 -1.71 7.68 -17.92
N PHE A 139 -1.27 6.93 -18.93
CA PHE A 139 -1.91 5.67 -19.29
C PHE A 139 -1.20 4.51 -18.59
N VAL A 140 -1.95 3.74 -17.81
CA VAL A 140 -1.44 2.49 -17.22
C VAL A 140 -1.69 1.37 -18.21
N THR A 141 -0.61 0.86 -18.79
CA THR A 141 -0.63 -0.14 -19.86
C THR A 141 -0.55 -1.58 -19.34
N GLN A 142 -0.02 -1.77 -18.14
CA GLN A 142 0.00 -3.06 -17.46
C GLN A 142 0.09 -2.83 -15.95
N ILE A 143 -0.48 -3.77 -15.19
CA ILE A 143 -0.30 -3.85 -13.75
C ILE A 143 0.12 -5.29 -13.47
N ARG A 144 1.25 -5.49 -12.78
CA ARG A 144 1.74 -6.83 -12.44
C ARG A 144 2.24 -6.92 -11.00
N ALA A 145 2.09 -8.09 -10.39
CA ALA A 145 2.82 -8.44 -9.20
C ALA A 145 4.16 -9.07 -9.59
N ARG A 146 5.26 -8.44 -9.19
CA ARG A 146 6.60 -8.98 -9.38
C ARG A 146 7.04 -9.66 -8.08
N VAL A 147 7.22 -10.97 -8.16
CA VAL A 147 7.72 -11.78 -7.05
C VAL A 147 9.23 -11.58 -6.91
N LEU A 148 9.68 -11.22 -5.71
CA LEU A 148 11.08 -11.05 -5.34
C LEU A 148 11.66 -12.32 -4.70
N ARG A 149 10.86 -13.00 -3.86
CA ARG A 149 11.26 -14.22 -3.16
C ARG A 149 10.12 -15.24 -3.12
N ARG A 150 10.48 -16.51 -3.27
CA ARG A 150 9.59 -17.67 -3.07
C ARG A 150 10.19 -18.61 -2.04
N SER A 151 9.39 -19.12 -1.13
CA SER A 151 9.78 -20.20 -0.21
C SER A 151 8.59 -21.07 0.19
N ALA A 152 8.83 -22.12 0.97
CA ALA A 152 7.75 -22.92 1.54
C ALA A 152 6.79 -22.06 2.39
N PRO A 153 5.50 -22.44 2.49
CA PRO A 153 4.54 -21.77 3.36
C PRO A 153 5.01 -21.71 4.82
N LEU A 154 4.62 -20.67 5.55
CA LEU A 154 5.04 -20.44 6.93
C LEU A 154 4.50 -21.53 7.87
N PRO A 155 5.35 -22.38 8.50
CA PRO A 155 4.90 -23.53 9.28
C PRO A 155 4.83 -23.25 10.79
N HIS A 156 4.93 -22.00 11.22
CA HIS A 156 5.17 -21.66 12.62
C HIS A 156 3.88 -21.69 13.44
N ALA A 157 3.05 -20.67 13.30
CA ALA A 157 1.80 -20.61 14.02
C ALA A 157 0.71 -19.99 13.17
N TYR A 158 -0.54 -20.34 13.48
CA TYR A 158 -1.69 -19.59 13.01
C TYR A 158 -2.65 -19.22 14.14
N VAL A 159 -3.32 -18.09 13.96
CA VAL A 159 -4.43 -17.62 14.79
C VAL A 159 -5.60 -17.36 13.86
N PHE A 160 -6.68 -18.11 14.01
CA PHE A 160 -7.87 -17.99 13.17
C PHE A 160 -9.02 -17.26 13.88
N GLN A 161 -9.62 -16.29 13.19
CA GLN A 161 -10.74 -15.48 13.65
C GLN A 161 -11.89 -15.53 12.62
N GLN A 162 -13.10 -15.85 13.08
CA GLN A 162 -14.29 -16.02 12.23
C GLN A 162 -14.86 -14.66 11.74
N SER A 163 -15.56 -14.71 10.60
CA SER A 163 -16.24 -13.58 9.94
C SER A 163 -17.43 -13.05 10.75
N GLN A 164 -17.81 -11.78 10.52
CA GLN A 164 -19.00 -11.11 11.09
C GLN A 164 -19.92 -10.48 10.02
N GLY A 165 -19.80 -10.85 8.74
CA GLY A 165 -20.68 -10.37 7.66
C GLY A 165 -20.10 -10.47 6.25
N ASP A 166 -20.87 -10.02 5.26
CA ASP A 166 -20.50 -9.99 3.84
C ASP A 166 -20.57 -8.57 3.26
N GLY A 167 -19.66 -8.22 2.34
CA GLY A 167 -19.86 -7.09 1.43
C GLY A 167 -18.95 -7.07 0.20
N GLU A 168 -19.27 -6.18 -0.76
CA GLU A 168 -18.72 -6.09 -2.12
C GLU A 168 -17.84 -4.82 -2.35
N PRO A 169 -17.00 -4.71 -3.40
CA PRO A 169 -15.89 -5.63 -3.76
C PRO A 169 -14.52 -4.90 -4.00
N LEU A 170 -13.41 -5.67 -3.94
CA LEU A 170 -12.06 -5.30 -4.42
C LEU A 170 -11.92 -5.48 -5.95
N LYS A 171 -11.02 -4.74 -6.63
CA LYS A 171 -11.16 -4.49 -8.08
C LYS A 171 -10.19 -5.20 -9.02
N ILE A 172 -9.05 -5.67 -8.57
CA ILE A 172 -8.16 -6.54 -9.35
C ILE A 172 -7.49 -7.57 -8.45
N GLY A 173 -7.02 -8.67 -9.03
CA GLY A 173 -6.21 -9.61 -8.28
C GLY A 173 -5.08 -10.25 -9.05
N PHE A 174 -4.16 -10.84 -8.29
CA PHE A 174 -2.93 -11.46 -8.74
C PHE A 174 -2.88 -12.92 -8.30
N ASP A 175 -2.50 -13.80 -9.22
CA ASP A 175 -2.06 -15.14 -8.87
C ASP A 175 -0.53 -15.16 -8.78
N LEU A 176 0.01 -15.18 -7.56
CA LEU A 176 1.46 -15.10 -7.33
C LEU A 176 2.20 -16.39 -7.72
N ASP A 177 1.44 -17.47 -7.96
CA ASP A 177 1.99 -18.75 -8.42
C ASP A 177 2.27 -18.74 -9.93
N GLU A 178 1.74 -17.77 -10.67
CA GLU A 178 2.03 -17.57 -12.10
C GLU A 178 3.46 -17.00 -12.29
N PRO A 179 4.14 -17.34 -13.40
CA PRO A 179 5.44 -16.75 -13.74
C PRO A 179 5.35 -15.24 -14.01
N ASP A 180 4.27 -14.80 -14.65
CA ASP A 180 3.96 -13.40 -14.93
C ASP A 180 2.58 -13.08 -14.34
N SER A 181 2.59 -12.54 -13.12
CA SER A 181 1.38 -12.31 -12.34
C SER A 181 0.74 -10.99 -12.74
N VAL A 182 0.03 -10.98 -13.87
CA VAL A 182 -0.70 -9.80 -14.34
C VAL A 182 -1.97 -9.58 -13.53
N ALA A 183 -2.40 -8.32 -13.43
CA ALA A 183 -3.66 -7.97 -12.79
C ALA A 183 -4.83 -8.57 -13.58
N ARG A 184 -5.72 -9.26 -12.88
CA ARG A 184 -6.93 -9.85 -13.45
C ARG A 184 -8.17 -9.26 -12.81
N VAL A 185 -9.26 -9.19 -13.56
CA VAL A 185 -10.57 -8.81 -13.02
C VAL A 185 -11.04 -9.86 -12.03
N ILE A 186 -11.57 -9.45 -10.88
CA ILE A 186 -12.22 -10.36 -9.94
C ILE A 186 -13.70 -10.46 -10.32
N GLY A 187 -14.17 -11.68 -10.60
CA GLY A 187 -15.57 -11.96 -10.92
C GLY A 187 -16.47 -11.95 -9.68
N PRO A 188 -17.81 -11.96 -9.86
CA PRO A 188 -18.78 -12.04 -8.76
C PRO A 188 -18.61 -13.29 -7.89
N ASP A 189 -18.05 -14.36 -8.45
CA ASP A 189 -17.69 -15.60 -7.76
C ASP A 189 -16.35 -15.54 -7.02
N LYS A 190 -15.78 -14.34 -6.88
CA LYS A 190 -14.50 -14.05 -6.22
C LYS A 190 -13.29 -14.73 -6.90
N ARG A 191 -13.43 -15.15 -8.17
CA ARG A 191 -12.35 -15.76 -8.95
C ARG A 191 -11.62 -14.72 -9.81
N LEU A 192 -10.34 -15.00 -10.09
CA LEU A 192 -9.58 -14.26 -11.10
C LEU A 192 -10.07 -14.64 -12.50
N GLY A 193 -10.45 -13.64 -13.29
CA GLY A 193 -10.85 -13.75 -14.68
C GLY A 193 -9.71 -13.43 -15.66
N GLY A 194 -10.06 -12.73 -16.74
CA GLY A 194 -9.12 -12.23 -17.75
C GLY A 194 -8.25 -11.09 -17.22
N ALA A 195 -7.20 -10.75 -17.99
CA ALA A 195 -6.32 -9.64 -17.64
C ALA A 195 -7.10 -8.32 -17.62
N TYR A 196 -6.82 -7.47 -16.64
CA TYR A 196 -7.54 -6.23 -16.44
C TYR A 196 -7.42 -5.29 -17.64
N VAL A 197 -6.23 -5.21 -18.23
CA VAL A 197 -5.93 -4.28 -19.33
C VAL A 197 -6.48 -4.71 -20.69
N ASP A 198 -6.93 -5.96 -20.83
CA ASP A 198 -7.56 -6.44 -22.07
C ASP A 198 -8.97 -5.88 -22.23
N ASP A 199 -9.70 -5.76 -21.12
CA ASP A 199 -11.10 -5.32 -21.10
C ASP A 199 -11.29 -3.90 -20.57
N ARG A 200 -10.26 -3.32 -19.92
CA ARG A 200 -10.35 -2.02 -19.23
C ARG A 200 -9.09 -1.20 -19.43
N SER A 201 -9.25 0.11 -19.58
CA SER A 201 -8.15 1.06 -19.52
C SER A 201 -8.14 1.79 -18.18
N LEU A 202 -6.95 2.03 -17.64
CA LEU A 202 -6.76 2.90 -16.49
C LEU A 202 -5.95 4.12 -16.94
N THR A 203 -6.61 5.27 -16.94
CA THR A 203 -6.01 6.57 -17.26
C THR A 203 -6.17 7.47 -16.06
N LEU A 204 -5.09 8.15 -15.69
CA LEU A 204 -5.06 9.09 -14.57
C LEU A 204 -4.95 10.51 -15.12
N ALA A 205 -5.96 11.34 -14.92
CA ALA A 205 -5.85 12.76 -15.21
C ALA A 205 -4.91 13.46 -14.21
N PRO A 206 -4.30 14.60 -14.59
CA PRO A 206 -3.48 15.39 -13.66
C PRO A 206 -4.24 15.74 -12.37
N GLY A 207 -3.68 15.38 -11.21
CA GLY A 207 -4.26 15.62 -9.89
C GLY A 207 -5.40 14.69 -9.50
N GLU A 208 -5.80 13.76 -10.37
CA GLU A 208 -6.90 12.83 -10.07
C GLU A 208 -6.46 11.72 -9.11
N PRO A 209 -7.13 11.58 -7.94
CA PRO A 209 -6.90 10.45 -7.05
C PRO A 209 -7.75 9.24 -7.46
N ILE A 210 -7.12 8.09 -7.62
CA ILE A 210 -7.78 6.80 -7.82
C ILE A 210 -7.37 5.85 -6.69
N THR A 211 -8.34 5.09 -6.19
CA THR A 211 -8.09 3.99 -5.26
C THR A 211 -8.32 2.66 -5.96
N ILE A 212 -7.33 1.78 -5.89
CA ILE A 212 -7.34 0.44 -6.48
C ILE A 212 -7.23 -0.57 -5.35
N ASP A 213 -8.24 -1.42 -5.28
CA ASP A 213 -8.31 -2.50 -4.33
C ASP A 213 -7.74 -3.77 -4.98
N VAL A 214 -6.67 -4.29 -4.40
CA VAL A 214 -5.86 -5.40 -4.92
C VAL A 214 -6.00 -6.61 -4.01
N GLN A 215 -6.19 -7.78 -4.62
CA GLN A 215 -6.17 -9.07 -3.95
C GLN A 215 -5.08 -9.97 -4.53
N ALA A 216 -4.09 -10.36 -3.75
CA ALA A 216 -3.11 -11.36 -4.15
C ALA A 216 -3.44 -12.72 -3.52
N GLN A 217 -3.23 -13.80 -4.27
CA GLN A 217 -3.41 -15.18 -3.80
C GLN A 217 -2.22 -16.06 -4.21
N THR A 218 -1.99 -17.11 -3.43
CA THR A 218 -1.04 -18.20 -3.74
C THR A 218 -1.57 -19.47 -3.11
N ASP A 219 -1.49 -20.58 -3.82
CA ASP A 219 -1.98 -21.88 -3.33
C ASP A 219 -0.83 -22.75 -2.78
N ARG A 220 0.43 -22.34 -2.97
CA ARG A 220 1.58 -23.25 -2.80
C ARG A 220 2.71 -22.75 -1.93
N SER A 221 2.93 -21.44 -1.84
CA SER A 221 4.20 -20.91 -1.34
C SER A 221 4.04 -19.62 -0.56
N TYR A 222 5.06 -19.30 0.22
CA TYR A 222 5.32 -17.96 0.71
C TYR A 222 5.95 -17.12 -0.40
N HIS A 223 5.53 -15.86 -0.50
CA HIS A 223 5.94 -14.88 -1.49
C HIS A 223 6.25 -13.53 -0.84
N GLU A 224 7.40 -12.96 -1.20
CA GLU A 224 7.65 -11.51 -1.09
C GLU A 224 7.52 -10.90 -2.48
N TRP A 225 6.75 -9.82 -2.61
CA TRP A 225 6.37 -9.26 -3.91
C TRP A 225 6.11 -7.76 -3.85
N VAL A 226 6.15 -7.12 -5.02
CA VAL A 226 5.85 -5.69 -5.24
C VAL A 226 4.88 -5.55 -6.41
N ILE A 227 4.22 -4.41 -6.53
CA ILE A 227 3.33 -4.10 -7.66
C ILE A 227 4.08 -3.20 -8.63
N ASP A 228 4.24 -3.63 -9.88
CA ASP A 228 4.74 -2.75 -10.94
C ASP A 228 3.57 -2.22 -11.77
N LEU A 229 3.60 -0.92 -12.05
CA LEU A 229 2.73 -0.21 -12.98
C LEU A 229 3.55 0.17 -14.22
N ASP A 230 3.19 -0.39 -15.38
CA ASP A 230 3.79 0.00 -16.65
C ASP A 230 3.01 1.17 -17.22
N LEU A 231 3.68 2.31 -17.36
CA LEU A 231 3.11 3.58 -17.77
C LEU A 231 3.50 3.95 -19.19
N ASP A 232 2.60 4.62 -19.88
CA ASP A 232 2.87 5.39 -21.08
C ASP A 232 2.63 6.88 -20.80
N LEU A 233 3.71 7.66 -20.89
CA LEU A 233 3.77 9.09 -20.62
C LEU A 233 3.99 9.84 -21.94
N ASP A 234 2.96 9.90 -22.79
CA ASP A 234 3.04 10.55 -24.12
C ASP A 234 4.13 9.94 -25.02
N GLY A 235 4.15 8.60 -25.08
CA GLY A 235 5.10 7.80 -25.88
C GLY A 235 6.33 7.34 -25.09
N GLU A 236 6.61 7.90 -23.92
CA GLU A 236 7.68 7.43 -23.03
C GLU A 236 7.17 6.29 -22.13
N LYS A 237 7.77 5.11 -22.26
CA LYS A 237 7.47 3.96 -21.39
C LYS A 237 8.24 4.08 -20.08
N ARG A 238 7.55 3.92 -18.95
CA ARG A 238 8.17 3.93 -17.62
C ARG A 238 7.53 2.89 -16.72
N VAL A 239 8.33 2.24 -15.88
CA VAL A 239 7.82 1.34 -14.84
C VAL A 239 7.89 2.06 -13.50
N VAL A 240 6.81 2.01 -12.74
CA VAL A 240 6.80 2.46 -11.35
C VAL A 240 6.50 1.29 -10.43
N THR A 241 7.38 1.03 -9.49
CA THR A 241 7.23 -0.03 -8.50
C THR A 241 6.60 0.52 -7.23
N VAL A 242 5.67 -0.23 -6.67
CA VAL A 242 4.99 0.05 -5.41
C VAL A 242 5.24 -1.09 -4.44
N ASP A 243 5.65 -0.73 -3.25
CA ASP A 243 5.90 -1.61 -2.13
C ASP A 243 5.11 -1.13 -0.89
N HIS A 244 5.32 -1.79 0.24
CA HIS A 244 4.76 -1.40 1.53
C HIS A 244 5.81 -0.60 2.32
N ASP A 245 5.83 0.71 2.15
CA ASP A 245 6.72 1.64 2.87
C ASP A 245 8.20 1.22 2.87
N GLY A 246 8.70 0.79 1.70
CA GLY A 246 10.08 0.32 1.49
C GLY A 246 10.29 -1.17 1.78
N GLN A 247 9.25 -1.92 2.12
CA GLN A 247 9.27 -3.37 2.31
C GLN A 247 8.39 -4.08 1.27
N PRO A 248 8.76 -5.27 0.79
CA PRO A 248 7.87 -6.03 -0.07
C PRO A 248 6.60 -6.45 0.67
N PHE A 249 5.50 -6.57 -0.08
CA PHE A 249 4.32 -7.27 0.39
C PHE A 249 4.65 -8.74 0.60
N ARG A 250 4.00 -9.33 1.60
CA ARG A 250 4.13 -10.73 1.98
C ARG A 250 2.79 -11.44 1.86
N SER A 251 2.82 -12.59 1.21
CA SER A 251 1.68 -13.50 1.06
C SER A 251 2.12 -14.94 1.30
N THR A 252 1.25 -15.78 1.83
CA THR A 252 1.55 -17.21 2.00
C THR A 252 0.28 -18.02 1.81
N SER A 253 0.44 -19.27 1.37
CA SER A 253 -0.61 -20.27 1.47
C SER A 253 -0.61 -20.88 2.88
N LEU A 254 -1.60 -21.74 3.16
CA LEU A 254 -1.60 -22.55 4.37
C LEU A 254 -0.47 -23.59 4.33
N ALA A 255 0.23 -23.75 5.44
CA ALA A 255 1.16 -24.86 5.63
C ALA A 255 0.41 -26.18 5.87
N ARG A 256 1.05 -27.29 5.49
CA ARG A 256 0.53 -28.64 5.75
C ARG A 256 0.50 -28.99 7.24
N HIS A 257 1.38 -28.37 8.02
CA HIS A 257 1.52 -28.59 9.46
C HIS A 257 2.05 -27.31 10.11
N TYR A 258 1.53 -27.02 11.30
CA TYR A 258 1.92 -25.89 12.12
C TYR A 258 2.50 -26.36 13.44
N GLN A 259 3.49 -25.63 13.95
CA GLN A 259 4.06 -25.87 15.27
C GLN A 259 3.08 -25.48 16.38
N ASP A 260 2.30 -24.42 16.16
CA ASP A 260 1.28 -23.96 17.10
C ASP A 260 -0.01 -23.54 16.39
N ARG A 261 -1.15 -24.05 16.86
CA ARG A 261 -2.46 -23.71 16.34
C ARG A 261 -3.29 -23.00 17.39
N TYR A 262 -3.93 -21.90 16.99
CA TYR A 262 -4.87 -21.17 17.83
C TYR A 262 -6.16 -20.88 17.08
N TYR A 263 -7.28 -21.00 17.78
CA TYR A 263 -8.61 -20.69 17.24
C TYR A 263 -9.43 -19.90 18.25
N PHE A 264 -10.34 -19.08 17.75
CA PHE A 264 -11.32 -18.41 18.60
C PHE A 264 -12.43 -19.37 19.04
N SER A 265 -12.67 -19.48 20.34
CA SER A 265 -13.76 -20.28 20.90
C SER A 265 -14.81 -19.37 21.51
N MET A 266 -16.04 -19.45 20.99
CA MET A 266 -17.20 -18.79 21.59
C MET A 266 -17.49 -19.30 23.01
N ALA A 267 -17.31 -20.61 23.25
CA ALA A 267 -17.56 -21.22 24.56
C ALA A 267 -16.60 -20.71 25.64
N LYS A 268 -15.35 -20.41 25.27
CA LYS A 268 -14.34 -19.86 26.19
C LYS A 268 -14.18 -18.34 26.08
N MET A 269 -14.94 -17.70 25.18
CA MET A 269 -14.86 -16.26 24.89
C MET A 269 -13.41 -15.79 24.67
N GLY A 270 -12.62 -16.55 23.88
CA GLY A 270 -11.20 -16.25 23.68
C GLY A 270 -10.46 -17.25 22.80
N LEU A 271 -9.18 -16.97 22.57
CA LEU A 271 -8.28 -17.86 21.83
C LEU A 271 -7.94 -19.12 22.64
N VAL A 272 -7.92 -20.26 21.95
CA VAL A 272 -7.60 -21.56 22.51
C VAL A 272 -6.43 -22.15 21.76
N TYR A 273 -5.45 -22.66 22.50
CA TYR A 273 -4.33 -23.42 21.94
C TYR A 273 -4.76 -24.85 21.63
N ASP A 274 -4.40 -25.33 20.44
CA ASP A 274 -4.78 -26.65 19.91
C ASP A 274 -3.59 -27.55 19.56
N GLY A 275 -2.39 -27.22 20.06
CA GLY A 275 -1.19 -28.02 19.78
C GLY A 275 -0.65 -27.88 18.35
N PRO A 276 0.39 -28.65 18.01
CA PRO A 276 0.89 -28.79 16.64
C PRO A 276 -0.04 -29.68 15.82
N GLY A 277 -0.13 -29.44 14.51
CA GLY A 277 -1.01 -30.21 13.65
C GLY A 277 -1.25 -29.59 12.27
N PRO A 278 -2.00 -30.26 11.37
CA PRO A 278 -2.42 -29.67 10.12
C PRO A 278 -3.35 -28.45 10.33
N PHE A 279 -3.60 -27.67 9.28
CA PHE A 279 -4.69 -26.69 9.36
C PHE A 279 -6.03 -27.42 9.52
N GLU A 280 -6.74 -27.13 10.60
CA GLU A 280 -8.08 -27.66 10.88
C GLU A 280 -9.03 -26.49 11.14
N PRO A 281 -9.89 -26.15 10.17
CA PRO A 281 -10.91 -25.14 10.36
C PRO A 281 -12.00 -25.72 11.26
N LEU A 282 -12.19 -25.11 12.42
CA LEU A 282 -13.30 -25.44 13.30
C LEU A 282 -14.57 -24.85 12.71
N ILE A 283 -15.42 -25.73 12.20
CA ILE A 283 -16.79 -25.46 11.76
C ILE A 283 -17.66 -25.27 13.00
#